data_AF-A0A7S3IJQ8-F1
#
_entry.id   AF-A0A7S3IJQ8-F1
#
_cell.length_a   1.000
_cell.length_b   1.000
_cell.length_c   1.000
_cell.angle_alpha   90.00
_cell.angle_beta   90.00
_cell.angle_gamma   90.00
#
_symmetry.space_group_name_H-M   'P 1'
#
loop_
_entity.id
_entity.type
_entity.pdbx_description
1 polymer ?
#
loop_
_entity_poly.entity_id
_entity_poly.type
_entity_poly.pdbx_seq_one_letter_code
_entity_poly.pdbx_strand_id
1 'polypeptide(L)'
;MSHIYAGARVKHDNSYSTEDLWGERYDKAFFNEVRDHMDKIIMEVAGHDHWLDVRSYNDKHGDTFRNLLIGNALSPVRGQMPGYSRFKIEGQVAKGLIETSYDITDSYGKESVPSDYTLPKFVLDFEK
;
A
#
# COMPACT_ATOMS: atom_id res chain seq x y z
N MET A 1 -2.33 -2.87 -11.80
CA MET A 1 -2.25 -3.39 -10.41
C MET A 1 -1.15 -4.42 -10.38
N SER A 2 -0.25 -4.34 -9.41
CA SER A 2 0.92 -5.23 -9.30
C SER A 2 0.95 -5.90 -7.94
N HIS A 3 1.35 -7.17 -7.84
CA HIS A 3 1.57 -7.77 -6.52
C HIS A 3 2.81 -7.14 -5.87
N ILE A 4 3.97 -7.35 -6.50
CA ILE A 4 5.24 -6.69 -6.17
C ILE A 4 5.35 -5.42 -7.02
N TYR A 5 5.63 -4.28 -6.41
CA TYR A 5 5.80 -3.01 -7.10
C TYR A 5 7.27 -2.74 -7.45
N ALA A 6 7.48 -1.92 -8.49
CA ALA A 6 8.79 -1.42 -8.89
C ALA A 6 9.31 -0.34 -7.93
N GLY A 7 10.64 -0.29 -7.76
CA GLY A 7 11.35 0.65 -6.90
C GLY A 7 11.57 0.15 -5.47
N ALA A 8 12.16 1.04 -4.66
CA ALA A 8 12.70 0.67 -3.36
C ALA A 8 11.60 0.49 -2.30
N ARG A 9 11.54 -0.68 -1.65
CA ARG A 9 10.78 -0.98 -0.43
C ARG A 9 11.48 -0.43 0.80
N VAL A 10 10.74 0.17 1.73
CA VAL A 10 11.24 0.48 3.08
C VAL A 10 11.21 -0.81 3.91
N LYS A 11 12.33 -1.18 4.51
CA LYS A 11 12.38 -2.35 5.39
C LYS A 11 11.70 -2.02 6.72
N HIS A 12 10.79 -2.91 7.12
CA HIS A 12 10.06 -2.85 8.39
C HIS A 12 10.82 -3.57 9.52
N ASP A 13 12.16 -3.42 9.57
CA ASP A 13 13.05 -4.06 10.54
C ASP A 13 13.71 -3.05 11.51
N ASN A 14 13.08 -1.88 11.69
CA ASN A 14 13.58 -0.72 12.46
C ASN A 14 14.85 -0.06 11.92
N SER A 15 15.40 -0.50 10.78
CA SER A 15 16.62 0.10 10.20
C SER A 15 16.35 1.33 9.33
N TYR A 16 15.09 1.56 8.91
CA TYR A 16 14.70 2.52 7.87
C TYR A 16 15.51 2.39 6.57
N SER A 17 16.19 1.26 6.34
CA SER A 17 16.90 0.99 5.10
C SER A 17 15.94 0.58 4.00
N THR A 18 16.39 0.68 2.75
CA THR A 18 15.59 0.30 1.60
C THR A 18 16.14 -0.95 0.91
N GLU A 19 15.27 -1.67 0.19
CA GLU A 19 15.64 -2.76 -0.69
C GLU A 19 14.88 -2.70 -2.01
N ASP A 20 15.53 -3.06 -3.11
CA ASP A 20 14.87 -3.19 -4.39
C ASP A 20 14.29 -4.60 -4.54
N LEU A 21 13.00 -4.68 -4.85
CA LEU A 21 12.30 -5.95 -5.04
C LEU A 21 12.43 -6.48 -6.47
N TRP A 22 12.77 -5.59 -7.40
CA TRP A 22 12.91 -5.87 -8.82
C TRP A 22 14.38 -5.70 -9.23
N GLY A 23 14.79 -6.43 -10.26
CA GLY A 23 16.12 -6.19 -10.85
C GLY A 23 16.14 -4.84 -11.56
N GLU A 24 17.27 -4.11 -11.45
CA GLU A 24 17.46 -2.75 -11.98
C GLU A 24 16.97 -2.56 -13.43
N ARG A 25 17.25 -3.55 -14.30
CA ARG A 25 16.79 -3.51 -15.71
C ARG A 25 15.27 -3.42 -15.83
N TYR A 26 14.54 -4.17 -15.02
CA TYR A 26 13.07 -4.23 -15.06
C TYR A 26 12.47 -2.97 -14.45
N ASP A 27 13.03 -2.50 -13.33
CA ASP A 27 12.64 -1.23 -12.74
C ASP A 27 12.81 -0.09 -13.75
N LYS A 28 14.00 0.04 -14.35
CA LYS A 28 14.25 1.10 -15.33
C LYS A 28 13.28 1.06 -16.51
N ALA A 29 12.98 -0.14 -17.03
CA ALA A 29 12.00 -0.29 -18.11
C ALA A 29 10.61 0.14 -17.66
N PHE A 30 10.17 -0.29 -16.48
CA PHE A 30 8.86 0.07 -15.91
C PHE A 30 8.74 1.57 -15.65
N PHE A 31 9.73 2.19 -15.01
CA PHE A 31 9.72 3.64 -14.72
C PHE A 31 9.71 4.50 -16.00
N ASN A 32 10.35 4.03 -17.09
CA ASN A 32 10.24 4.71 -18.38
C ASN A 32 8.79 4.64 -18.91
N GLU A 33 8.16 3.47 -18.90
CA GLU A 33 6.76 3.33 -19.33
C GLU A 33 5.80 4.18 -18.51
N VAL A 34 5.97 4.22 -17.18
CA VAL A 34 5.14 5.04 -16.29
C VAL A 34 5.30 6.52 -16.59
N ARG A 35 6.55 6.99 -16.78
CA ARG A 35 6.80 8.39 -17.13
C ARG A 35 6.23 8.76 -18.49
N ASP A 36 6.41 7.90 -19.50
CA ASP A 36 5.98 8.17 -20.88
C ASP A 36 4.44 8.13 -21.02
N HIS A 37 3.74 7.61 -20.01
CA HIS A 37 2.27 7.55 -19.95
C HIS A 37 1.69 8.21 -18.68
N MET A 38 2.44 9.10 -18.03
CA MET A 38 2.02 9.71 -16.76
C MET A 38 0.72 10.51 -16.86
N ASP A 39 0.37 11.00 -18.05
CA ASP A 39 -0.87 11.68 -18.37
C ASP A 39 -2.11 10.74 -18.36
N LYS A 40 -1.89 9.42 -18.41
CA LYS A 40 -2.93 8.39 -18.45
C LYS A 40 -3.05 7.60 -17.15
N ILE A 41 -2.06 7.70 -16.27
CA ILE A 41 -2.00 6.93 -15.03
C ILE A 41 -2.44 7.83 -13.87
N ILE A 42 -3.65 7.56 -13.34
CA ILE A 42 -4.15 8.27 -12.15
C ILE A 42 -3.36 7.87 -10.90
N MET A 43 -3.22 6.56 -10.68
CA MET A 43 -2.57 5.98 -9.51
C MET A 43 -2.22 4.51 -9.79
N GLU A 44 -1.08 4.08 -9.26
CA GLU A 44 -0.73 2.67 -9.15
C GLU A 44 -1.21 2.07 -7.84
N VAL A 45 -1.67 0.82 -7.89
CA VAL A 45 -2.08 0.06 -6.71
C VAL A 45 -1.27 -1.24 -6.66
N ALA A 46 -0.65 -1.48 -5.50
CA ALA A 46 0.14 -2.68 -5.24
C ALA A 46 -0.07 -3.27 -3.84
N GLY A 47 0.57 -4.40 -3.56
CA GLY A 47 0.56 -5.06 -2.26
C GLY A 47 1.96 -5.49 -1.85
N HIS A 48 2.13 -6.80 -1.58
CA HIS A 48 3.38 -7.47 -1.19
C HIS A 48 3.92 -7.13 0.20
N ASP A 49 3.88 -5.87 0.61
CA ASP A 49 4.48 -5.45 1.87
C ASP A 49 3.64 -5.85 3.07
N HIS A 50 2.31 -5.87 2.92
CA HIS A 50 1.30 -6.08 3.96
C HIS A 50 1.01 -4.86 4.84
N TRP A 51 1.80 -3.79 4.77
CA TRP A 51 1.54 -2.50 5.41
C TRP A 51 0.96 -1.49 4.41
N LEU A 52 0.10 -0.59 4.92
CA LEU A 52 -0.35 0.55 4.14
C LEU A 52 0.79 1.54 3.97
N ASP A 53 1.07 1.92 2.72
CA ASP A 53 2.06 2.92 2.39
C ASP A 53 1.65 3.70 1.13
N VAL A 54 1.98 5.00 1.09
CA VAL A 54 1.72 5.88 -0.04
C VAL A 54 3.04 6.50 -0.47
N ARG A 55 3.38 6.32 -1.74
CA ARG A 55 4.65 6.78 -2.30
C ARG A 55 4.43 7.66 -3.51
N SER A 56 5.25 8.70 -3.60
CA SER A 56 5.32 9.58 -4.75
C SER A 56 6.75 9.56 -5.30
N TYR A 57 6.87 9.52 -6.62
CA TYR A 57 8.15 9.70 -7.30
C TYR A 57 8.10 10.97 -8.15
N ASN A 58 9.18 11.75 -8.02
CA ASN A 58 9.40 12.95 -8.78
C ASN A 58 10.49 12.70 -9.82
N ASP A 59 10.38 13.35 -10.97
CA ASP A 59 11.43 13.35 -11.97
C ASP A 59 12.61 14.26 -11.55
N LYS A 60 13.60 14.40 -12.43
CA LYS A 60 14.78 15.25 -12.18
C LYS A 60 14.45 16.76 -12.11
N HIS A 61 13.28 17.17 -12.56
CA HIS A 61 12.79 18.55 -12.54
C HIS A 61 11.92 18.82 -11.30
N GLY A 62 11.56 17.78 -10.55
CA GLY A 62 10.71 17.85 -9.36
C GLY A 62 9.24 17.56 -9.65
N ASP A 63 8.88 17.22 -10.89
CA ASP A 63 7.51 16.92 -11.29
C ASP A 63 7.12 15.52 -10.84
N THR A 64 6.05 15.41 -10.06
CA THR A 64 5.49 14.11 -9.65
C THR A 64 4.91 13.38 -10.85
N PHE A 65 5.43 12.19 -11.15
CA PHE A 65 4.96 11.39 -12.29
C PHE A 65 4.36 10.03 -11.88
N ARG A 66 4.47 9.65 -10.60
CA ARG A 66 3.98 8.36 -10.10
C ARG A 66 3.45 8.50 -8.68
N ASN A 67 2.18 8.16 -8.50
CA ASN A 67 1.55 7.97 -7.20
C ASN A 67 1.27 6.48 -7.00
N LEU A 68 1.84 5.86 -5.97
CA LEU A 68 1.70 4.45 -5.65
C LEU A 68 1.01 4.30 -4.29
N LEU A 69 -0.10 3.56 -4.27
CA LEU A 69 -0.73 3.05 -3.06
C LEU A 69 -0.34 1.58 -2.87
N ILE A 70 0.28 1.27 -1.75
CA ILE A 70 0.53 -0.09 -1.29
C ILE A 70 -0.56 -0.44 -0.28
N GLY A 71 -1.44 -1.35 -0.63
CA GLY A 71 -2.55 -1.77 0.23
C GLY A 71 -2.08 -2.62 1.41
N ASN A 72 -2.75 -2.45 2.56
CA ASN A 72 -2.59 -3.35 3.69
C ASN A 72 -3.09 -4.77 3.37
N ALA A 73 -2.62 -5.76 4.13
CA ALA A 73 -3.02 -7.15 3.95
C ALA A 73 -4.08 -7.60 4.96
N LEU A 74 -4.90 -8.55 4.53
CA LEU A 74 -5.79 -9.30 5.43
C LEU A 74 -5.04 -10.26 6.35
N SER A 75 -3.85 -10.75 5.94
CA SER A 75 -3.10 -11.75 6.70
C SER A 75 -2.11 -11.09 7.67
N PRO A 76 -2.19 -11.32 8.99
CA PRO A 76 -1.38 -10.65 10.02
C PRO A 76 0.08 -11.18 10.12
N VAL A 77 0.56 -11.92 9.12
CA VAL A 77 1.84 -12.66 9.20
C VAL A 77 3.08 -11.78 9.40
N ARG A 78 2.97 -10.46 9.20
CA ARG A 78 4.05 -9.50 9.41
C ARG A 78 3.89 -8.68 10.70
N GLY A 79 2.96 -9.04 11.59
CA GLY A 79 2.72 -8.33 12.84
C GLY A 79 1.88 -7.06 12.69
N GLN A 80 1.24 -6.87 11.53
CA GLN A 80 0.28 -5.80 11.29
C GLN A 80 -1.15 -6.28 11.50
N MET A 81 -2.06 -5.35 11.81
CA MET A 81 -3.49 -5.68 11.90
C MET A 81 -4.04 -6.04 10.51
N PRO A 82 -4.86 -7.10 10.39
CA PRO A 82 -5.65 -7.36 9.19
C PRO A 82 -6.45 -6.13 8.79
N GLY A 83 -6.48 -5.81 7.51
CA GLY A 83 -7.25 -4.66 7.06
C GLY A 83 -7.45 -4.59 5.56
N TYR A 84 -8.20 -3.56 5.16
CA TYR A 84 -8.37 -3.16 3.78
C TYR A 84 -8.34 -1.63 3.68
N SER A 85 -7.94 -1.12 2.52
CA SER A 85 -8.01 0.30 2.18
C SER A 85 -9.02 0.53 1.07
N ARG A 86 -9.70 1.68 1.11
CA ARG A 86 -10.63 2.11 0.06
C ARG A 86 -10.40 3.56 -0.27
N PHE A 87 -10.63 3.93 -1.53
CA PHE A 87 -10.62 5.30 -2.01
C PHE A 87 -11.61 5.41 -3.16
N LYS A 88 -11.92 6.64 -3.57
CA LYS A 88 -12.79 6.93 -4.71
C LYS A 88 -11.97 7.55 -5.83
N ILE A 89 -12.38 7.30 -7.07
CA ILE A 89 -11.90 8.05 -8.23
C ILE A 89 -13.02 8.98 -8.68
N GLU A 90 -12.75 10.28 -8.67
CA GLU A 90 -13.65 11.30 -9.19
C GLU A 90 -12.94 12.04 -10.33
N GLY A 91 -13.41 11.85 -11.57
CA GLY A 91 -12.67 12.28 -12.74
C GLY A 91 -11.33 11.54 -12.84
N GLN A 92 -10.22 12.29 -12.87
CA GLN A 92 -8.86 11.74 -12.88
C GLN A 92 -8.14 11.89 -11.53
N VAL A 93 -8.89 12.05 -10.43
CA VAL A 93 -8.31 12.30 -9.10
C VAL A 93 -8.75 11.21 -8.13
N ALA A 94 -7.79 10.58 -7.46
CA ALA A 94 -8.04 9.70 -6.33
C ALA A 94 -8.29 10.54 -5.06
N LYS A 95 -9.36 10.22 -4.34
CA LYS A 95 -9.79 10.95 -3.14
C LYS A 95 -10.25 10.01 -2.04
N GLY A 96 -10.22 10.50 -0.81
CA GLY A 96 -10.83 9.83 0.34
C GLY A 96 -10.25 8.46 0.60
N LEU A 97 -8.92 8.39 0.71
CA LEU A 97 -8.28 7.18 1.21
C LEU A 97 -8.78 6.95 2.63
N ILE A 98 -9.28 5.75 2.88
CA ILE A 98 -9.72 5.29 4.20
C ILE A 98 -9.08 3.93 4.43
N GLU A 99 -8.34 3.80 5.52
CA GLU A 99 -7.90 2.50 6.02
C GLU A 99 -8.92 1.96 7.02
N THR A 100 -9.24 0.68 6.91
CA THR A 100 -9.95 -0.07 7.94
C THR A 100 -9.09 -1.23 8.38
N SER A 101 -8.81 -1.34 9.67
CA SER A 101 -8.11 -2.47 10.27
C SER A 101 -8.91 -3.09 11.41
N TYR A 102 -8.65 -4.36 11.66
CA TYR A 102 -9.32 -5.19 12.63
C TYR A 102 -8.32 -5.62 13.71
N ASP A 103 -8.64 -5.34 14.97
CA ASP A 103 -7.84 -5.85 16.07
C ASP A 103 -8.25 -7.29 16.37
N ILE A 104 -7.35 -8.20 16.04
CA ILE A 104 -7.51 -9.63 16.24
C ILE A 104 -6.72 -10.13 17.46
N THR A 105 -6.28 -9.24 18.35
CA THR A 105 -5.39 -9.59 19.47
C THR A 105 -6.00 -10.69 20.34
N ASP A 106 -7.30 -10.60 20.61
CA ASP A 106 -8.02 -11.60 21.41
C ASP A 106 -8.18 -12.95 20.68
N SER A 107 -7.93 -13.00 19.38
CA SER A 107 -8.02 -14.21 18.55
C SER A 107 -6.69 -14.92 18.37
N TYR A 108 -5.56 -14.32 18.78
CA TYR A 108 -4.25 -14.96 18.62
C TYR A 108 -4.17 -16.26 19.43
N GLY A 109 -3.73 -17.33 18.75
CA GLY A 109 -3.60 -18.66 19.34
C GLY A 109 -4.91 -19.42 19.55
N LYS A 110 -6.05 -18.87 19.10
CA LYS A 110 -7.35 -19.56 19.16
C LYS A 110 -7.66 -20.26 17.84
N GLU A 111 -8.23 -21.45 17.93
CA GLU A 111 -8.71 -22.21 16.77
C GLU A 111 -10.12 -21.82 16.33
N SER A 112 -10.83 -21.05 17.17
CA SER A 112 -12.19 -20.57 16.91
C SER A 112 -12.43 -19.20 17.54
N VAL A 113 -13.21 -18.37 16.86
CA VAL A 113 -13.72 -17.09 17.37
C VAL A 113 -15.06 -17.34 18.07
N PRO A 114 -15.27 -16.86 19.31
CA PRO A 114 -16.56 -16.96 19.99
C PRO A 114 -17.70 -16.38 19.13
N SER A 115 -18.88 -16.99 19.19
CA SER A 115 -20.02 -16.57 18.34
C SER A 115 -20.53 -15.15 18.63
N ASP A 116 -20.24 -14.63 19.82
CA ASP A 116 -20.59 -13.30 20.31
C ASP A 116 -19.44 -12.28 20.18
N TYR A 117 -18.28 -12.71 19.65
CA TYR A 117 -17.13 -11.83 19.47
C TYR A 117 -17.37 -10.80 18.37
N THR A 118 -17.27 -9.53 18.72
CA THR A 118 -17.31 -8.41 17.76
C THR A 118 -15.90 -7.89 17.55
N LEU A 119 -15.40 -7.95 16.31
CA LEU A 119 -14.09 -7.43 15.97
C LEU A 119 -14.03 -5.91 16.15
N PRO A 120 -13.14 -5.39 17.02
CA PRO A 120 -12.86 -3.96 17.08
C PRO A 120 -12.32 -3.48 15.73
N LYS A 121 -12.78 -2.28 15.32
CA LYS A 121 -12.45 -1.69 14.03
C LYS A 121 -11.78 -0.33 14.21
N PHE A 122 -10.64 -0.15 13.56
CA PHE A 122 -9.93 1.12 13.48
C PHE A 122 -10.15 1.71 12.08
N VAL A 123 -10.42 3.01 12.03
CA VAL A 123 -10.63 3.73 10.77
C VAL A 123 -9.75 4.96 10.75
N LEU A 124 -8.84 5.02 9.77
CA LEU A 124 -8.08 6.23 9.45
C LEU A 124 -8.69 6.86 8.20
N ASP A 125 -9.20 8.07 8.34
CA ASP A 125 -9.80 8.86 7.26
C ASP A 125 -8.86 10.02 6.93
N PHE A 126 -8.31 9.98 5.72
CA PHE A 126 -7.30 10.94 5.27
C PHE A 126 -7.93 12.22 4.66
N GLU A 127 -9.25 12.43 4.80
CA GLU A 127 -9.94 13.66 4.39
C GLU A 127 -9.98 14.77 5.47
N LYS A 128 -9.61 14.47 6.71
CA LYS A 128 -9.67 15.39 7.87
C LYS A 128 -8.30 15.81 8.35
#